data_AF-A0A6N7WDG9-F1
#
_entry.id   AF-A0A6N7WDG9-F1
#
_cell.length_a   1.000
_cell.length_b   1.000
_cell.length_c   1.000
_cell.angle_alpha   90.00
_cell.angle_beta   90.00
_cell.angle_gamma   90.00
#
_symmetry.space_group_name_H-M   'P 1'
#
loop_
_entity.id
_entity.type
_entity.pdbx_description
1 polymer ?
#
loop_
_entity_poly.entity_id
_entity_poly.type
_entity_poly.pdbx_seq_one_letter_code
_entity_poly.pdbx_strand_id
1 'polypeptide(L)'
;MMDVIKYFNTKKRMCEFHKGTCHLCPMGKDNTKTHLLCFELQQEKPEIADAIVEQWAKEHPVKTYKSVFLEMFPNVKTTKEGHPDFCLKRLLGVKGEYDICSCDITCGDCWNRGVEE
;
A
#
# COMPACT_ATOMS: atom_id res chain seq x y z
N MET A 1 -2.20 4.20 -16.42
CA MET A 1 -2.93 2.93 -16.46
C MET A 1 -2.23 1.92 -15.60
N MET A 2 -2.76 1.77 -14.40
CA MET A 2 -2.26 0.83 -13.41
C MET A 2 -2.53 -0.61 -13.87
N ASP A 3 -1.66 -1.54 -13.47
CA ASP A 3 -1.95 -2.97 -13.57
C ASP A 3 -3.29 -3.33 -12.89
N VAL A 4 -4.07 -4.24 -13.48
CA VAL A 4 -5.43 -4.56 -13.02
C VAL A 4 -5.45 -5.08 -11.58
N ILE A 5 -4.52 -5.95 -11.21
CA ILE A 5 -4.45 -6.52 -9.86
C ILE A 5 -4.03 -5.42 -8.87
N LYS A 6 -3.03 -4.62 -9.25
CA LYS A 6 -2.59 -3.47 -8.45
C LYS A 6 -3.72 -2.45 -8.25
N TYR A 7 -4.54 -2.20 -9.26
CA TYR A 7 -5.70 -1.31 -9.18
C TYR A 7 -6.70 -1.82 -8.13
N PHE A 8 -7.13 -3.09 -8.22
CA PHE A 8 -8.12 -3.64 -7.28
C PHE A 8 -7.59 -3.69 -5.84
N ASN A 9 -6.32 -4.04 -5.66
CA ASN A 9 -5.69 -4.03 -4.33
C ASN A 9 -5.60 -2.61 -3.75
N THR A 10 -5.26 -1.62 -4.57
CA THR A 10 -5.21 -0.21 -4.15
C THR A 10 -6.61 0.31 -3.82
N LYS A 11 -7.61 0.01 -4.65
CA LYS A 11 -9.00 0.38 -4.41
C LYS A 11 -9.53 -0.26 -3.12
N LYS A 12 -9.18 -1.51 -2.83
CA LYS A 12 -9.55 -2.16 -1.56
C LYS A 12 -9.03 -1.36 -0.36
N ARG A 13 -7.74 -1.00 -0.36
CA ARG A 13 -7.13 -0.15 0.68
C ARG A 13 -7.83 1.21 0.80
N MET A 14 -8.15 1.84 -0.33
CA MET A 14 -8.90 3.10 -0.36
C MET A 14 -10.29 2.95 0.28
N CYS A 15 -11.02 1.88 -0.02
CA CYS A 15 -12.32 1.60 0.59
C CYS A 15 -12.21 1.34 2.10
N GLU A 16 -11.16 0.66 2.55
CA GLU A 16 -10.87 0.43 3.97
C GLU A 16 -10.54 1.73 4.70
N PHE A 17 -9.72 2.58 4.09
CA PHE A 17 -9.36 3.91 4.62
C PHE A 17 -10.58 4.81 4.79
N HIS A 18 -11.53 4.78 3.84
CA HIS A 18 -12.77 5.55 3.87
C HIS A 18 -13.98 4.77 4.41
N LYS A 19 -13.76 3.69 5.17
CA LYS A 19 -14.85 2.86 5.70
C LYS A 19 -15.77 3.70 6.58
N GLY A 20 -17.06 3.74 6.22
CA GLY A 20 -18.07 4.58 6.91
C GLY A 20 -18.05 6.06 6.52
N THR A 21 -17.10 6.50 5.68
CA THR A 21 -16.92 7.90 5.25
C THR A 21 -16.82 8.01 3.73
N CYS A 22 -17.60 7.23 2.98
CA CYS A 22 -17.57 7.21 1.50
C CYS A 22 -17.79 8.59 0.84
N HIS A 23 -18.45 9.53 1.51
CA HIS A 23 -18.60 10.91 1.03
C HIS A 23 -17.28 11.71 1.03
N LEU A 24 -16.28 11.28 1.79
CA LEU A 24 -14.91 11.83 1.78
C LEU A 24 -13.99 11.09 0.79
N CYS A 25 -14.43 9.97 0.23
CA CYS A 25 -13.63 9.20 -0.72
C CYS A 25 -13.48 9.98 -2.04
N PRO A 26 -12.27 10.10 -2.61
CA PRO A 26 -12.07 10.77 -3.90
C PRO A 26 -12.90 10.19 -5.06
N MET A 27 -13.25 8.91 -5.01
CA MET A 27 -14.16 8.26 -5.98
C MET A 27 -15.65 8.46 -5.65
N GLY A 28 -15.97 9.16 -4.57
CA GLY A 28 -17.33 9.45 -4.16
C GLY A 28 -18.02 10.39 -5.14
N LYS A 29 -19.32 10.17 -5.37
CA LYS A 29 -20.15 10.91 -6.33
C LYS A 29 -20.06 12.44 -6.19
N ASP A 30 -19.87 12.91 -4.96
CA ASP A 30 -19.81 14.33 -4.61
C ASP A 30 -18.43 14.94 -4.92
N ASN A 31 -17.38 14.12 -4.96
CA ASN A 31 -15.98 14.54 -5.17
C ASN A 31 -15.55 14.44 -6.63
N THR A 32 -16.20 13.58 -7.43
CA THR A 32 -15.90 13.39 -8.85
C THR A 32 -16.61 14.39 -9.76
N LYS A 33 -17.62 15.11 -9.25
CA LYS A 33 -18.53 15.97 -10.04
C LYS A 33 -19.24 15.24 -11.19
N THR A 34 -19.26 13.90 -11.16
CA THR A 34 -19.95 13.08 -12.17
C THR A 34 -21.34 12.67 -11.71
N HIS A 35 -21.66 12.82 -10.43
CA HIS A 35 -22.84 12.27 -9.76
C HIS A 35 -22.96 10.73 -9.82
N LEU A 36 -21.91 10.04 -10.28
CA LEU A 36 -21.83 8.58 -10.36
C LEU A 36 -21.33 8.01 -9.03
N LEU A 37 -21.95 6.93 -8.57
CA LEU A 37 -21.40 6.09 -7.51
C LEU A 37 -20.06 5.50 -7.95
N CYS A 38 -19.24 5.08 -6.99
CA CYS A 38 -17.88 4.63 -7.30
C CYS A 38 -17.82 3.44 -8.27
N PHE A 39 -18.81 2.53 -8.25
CA PHE A 39 -18.87 1.42 -9.20
C PHE A 39 -19.35 1.85 -10.59
N GLU A 40 -20.26 2.82 -10.68
CA GLU A 40 -20.73 3.41 -11.95
C GLU A 40 -19.61 4.20 -12.61
N LEU A 41 -18.84 4.98 -11.82
CA LEU A 41 -17.67 5.71 -12.29
C LEU A 41 -16.65 4.79 -12.98
N GLN A 42 -16.42 3.60 -12.43
CA GLN A 42 -15.49 2.63 -13.02
C GLN A 42 -15.98 2.07 -14.35
N GLN A 43 -17.30 1.93 -14.53
CA GLN A 43 -17.88 1.37 -15.75
C GLN A 43 -18.01 2.44 -16.83
N GLU A 44 -18.47 3.64 -16.46
CA GLU A 44 -18.77 4.72 -17.40
C GLU A 44 -17.56 5.60 -17.72
N LYS A 45 -16.65 5.76 -16.76
CA LYS A 45 -15.48 6.66 -16.86
C LYS A 45 -14.21 6.01 -16.27
N PRO A 46 -13.78 4.86 -16.82
CA PRO A 46 -12.65 4.10 -16.29
C PRO A 46 -11.34 4.91 -16.23
N GLU A 47 -11.12 5.86 -17.13
CA GLU A 47 -9.91 6.71 -17.12
C GLU A 47 -9.88 7.65 -15.91
N ILE A 48 -11.06 8.17 -15.51
CA ILE A 48 -11.18 9.00 -14.29
C ILE A 48 -10.98 8.14 -13.06
N ALA A 49 -11.58 6.95 -13.04
CA ALA A 49 -11.42 6.01 -11.93
C ALA A 49 -9.95 5.56 -11.75
N ASP A 50 -9.24 5.25 -12.85
CA ASP A 50 -7.82 4.90 -12.84
C ASP A 50 -6.97 6.06 -12.32
N ALA A 51 -7.19 7.29 -12.82
CA ALA A 51 -6.45 8.47 -12.37
C ALA A 51 -6.63 8.75 -10.87
N ILE A 52 -7.84 8.58 -10.34
CA ILE A 52 -8.12 8.75 -8.90
C ILE A 52 -7.40 7.71 -8.07
N VAL A 53 -7.46 6.43 -8.47
CA VAL A 53 -6.79 5.34 -7.74
C VAL A 53 -5.26 5.46 -7.81
N GLU A 54 -4.71 5.84 -8.97
CA GLU A 54 -3.29 6.15 -9.13
C GLU A 54 -2.85 7.30 -8.23
N GLN A 55 -3.63 8.39 -8.16
CA GLN A 55 -3.31 9.54 -7.33
C GLN A 55 -3.37 9.18 -5.84
N TRP A 56 -4.43 8.50 -5.41
CA TRP A 56 -4.58 8.07 -4.02
C TRP A 56 -3.44 7.13 -3.59
N ALA A 57 -2.96 6.24 -4.48
CA ALA A 57 -1.82 5.37 -4.20
C ALA A 57 -0.52 6.13 -3.93
N LYS A 58 -0.30 7.27 -4.61
CA LYS A 58 0.88 8.12 -4.41
C LYS A 58 0.82 8.84 -3.07
N GLU A 59 -0.38 9.28 -2.68
CA GLU A 59 -0.62 9.97 -1.39
C GLU A 59 -0.64 8.99 -0.20
N HIS A 60 -1.02 7.74 -0.44
CA HIS A 60 -1.17 6.70 0.57
C HIS A 60 -0.29 5.49 0.22
N PRO A 61 1.05 5.63 0.27
CA PRO A 61 1.96 4.51 0.00
C PRO A 61 1.69 3.35 0.96
N VAL A 62 1.92 2.12 0.50
CA VAL A 62 1.84 0.94 1.37
C VAL A 62 2.90 1.09 2.46
N LYS A 63 2.50 1.01 3.73
CA LYS A 63 3.46 0.94 4.84
C LYS A 63 4.20 -0.38 4.76
N THR A 64 5.51 -0.31 4.69
CA THR A 64 6.38 -1.48 4.67
C THR A 64 7.07 -1.63 6.02
N TYR A 65 7.59 -2.82 6.32
CA TYR A 65 8.42 -2.99 7.52
C TYR A 65 9.57 -1.98 7.54
N LYS A 66 10.13 -1.66 6.36
CA LYS A 66 11.16 -0.63 6.19
C LYS A 66 10.65 0.76 6.56
N SER A 67 9.52 1.20 6.01
CA SER A 67 9.02 2.55 6.27
C SER A 67 8.69 2.73 7.76
N VAL A 68 8.00 1.75 8.35
CA VAL A 68 7.63 1.77 9.77
C VAL A 68 8.87 1.76 10.66
N PHE A 69 9.87 0.93 10.35
CA PHE A 69 11.09 0.86 11.16
C PHE A 69 11.92 2.16 11.09
N LEU A 70 12.05 2.75 9.90
CA LEU A 70 12.80 3.99 9.72
C LEU A 70 12.09 5.21 10.31
N GLU A 71 10.75 5.21 10.39
CA GLU A 71 9.99 6.23 11.14
C GLU A 71 10.31 6.18 12.64
N MET A 72 10.43 4.98 13.23
CA MET A 72 10.78 4.81 14.64
C MET A 72 12.26 5.07 14.94
N PHE A 73 13.15 4.71 13.99
CA PHE A 73 14.61 4.77 14.16
C PHE A 73 15.28 5.47 12.98
N PRO A 74 15.11 6.80 12.81
CA PRO A 74 15.53 7.52 11.60
C PRO A 74 17.05 7.56 11.40
N ASN A 75 17.83 7.39 12.47
CA ASN A 75 19.29 7.44 12.43
C ASN A 75 19.95 6.05 12.37
N VAL A 76 19.17 4.97 12.14
CA VAL A 76 19.73 3.63 12.02
C VAL A 76 20.63 3.53 10.78
N LYS A 77 21.73 2.77 10.89
CA LYS A 77 22.57 2.47 9.74
C LYS A 77 21.77 1.64 8.71
N THR A 78 21.80 2.09 7.46
CA THR A 78 21.16 1.41 6.34
C THR A 78 22.19 0.84 5.37
N THR A 79 21.80 -0.18 4.62
CA THR A 79 22.56 -0.73 3.51
C THR A 79 22.54 0.23 2.31
N LYS A 80 23.28 -0.09 1.24
CA LYS A 80 23.21 0.66 -0.02
C LYS A 80 21.81 0.67 -0.64
N GLU A 81 21.00 -0.36 -0.36
CA GLU A 81 19.60 -0.49 -0.78
C GLU A 81 18.62 0.26 0.15
N GLY A 82 19.16 0.95 1.16
CA GLY A 82 18.43 1.84 2.05
C GLY A 82 17.55 1.14 3.09
N HIS A 83 17.59 -0.19 3.19
CA HIS A 83 16.94 -0.90 4.29
C HIS A 83 17.91 -1.03 5.48
N PRO A 84 17.42 -1.26 6.70
CA PRO A 84 18.29 -1.47 7.85
C PRO A 84 19.24 -2.66 7.67
N ASP A 85 20.47 -2.53 8.16
CA ASP A 85 21.53 -3.56 8.08
C ASP A 85 21.34 -4.65 9.16
N PHE A 86 20.13 -5.21 9.23
CA PHE A 86 19.79 -6.35 10.06
C PHE A 86 18.67 -7.19 9.43
N CYS A 87 18.61 -8.46 9.82
CA CYS A 87 17.63 -9.41 9.32
C CYS A 87 16.26 -9.16 9.98
N LEU A 88 15.26 -8.78 9.17
CA LEU A 88 13.88 -8.56 9.64
C LEU A 88 13.29 -9.79 10.36
N LYS A 89 13.56 -11.00 9.84
CA LYS A 89 13.11 -12.27 10.45
C LYS A 89 13.61 -12.43 11.89
N ARG A 90 14.88 -12.06 12.14
CA ARG A 90 15.46 -12.12 13.49
C ARG A 90 14.83 -11.08 14.41
N LEU A 91 14.51 -9.89 13.89
CA LEU A 91 13.83 -8.85 14.66
C LEU A 91 12.42 -9.28 15.09
N LEU A 92 11.64 -9.85 14.16
CA LEU A 92 10.25 -10.24 14.42
C LEU A 92 10.11 -11.55 15.21
N GLY A 93 11.20 -12.27 15.47
CA GLY A 93 11.20 -13.51 16.25
C GLY A 93 10.43 -14.66 15.61
N VAL A 94 10.24 -14.65 14.29
CA VAL A 94 9.39 -15.63 13.58
C VAL A 94 10.02 -17.02 13.63
N LYS A 95 9.32 -17.96 14.27
CA LYS A 95 9.62 -19.40 14.28
C LYS A 95 8.50 -20.16 13.55
N GLY A 96 8.79 -20.85 12.44
CA GLY A 96 7.84 -21.75 11.77
C GLY A 96 7.37 -21.33 10.36
N GLU A 97 6.42 -22.10 9.80
CA GLU A 97 5.95 -22.11 8.39
C GLU A 97 5.37 -20.79 7.85
N TYR A 98 5.08 -19.81 8.72
CA TYR A 98 4.66 -18.47 8.32
C TYR A 98 5.88 -17.56 8.10
N ASP A 99 6.74 -17.95 7.17
CA ASP A 99 8.01 -17.25 6.95
C ASP A 99 7.76 -15.91 6.23
N ILE A 100 7.68 -14.84 7.04
CA ILE A 100 7.55 -13.45 6.58
C ILE A 100 8.76 -13.04 5.71
N CYS A 101 9.82 -13.85 5.68
CA CYS A 101 11.03 -13.65 4.89
C CYS A 101 11.74 -15.00 4.68
N SER A 102 11.56 -15.65 3.52
CA SER A 102 12.29 -16.87 3.18
C SER A 102 13.76 -16.57 2.81
N CYS A 103 14.63 -17.58 2.85
CA CYS A 103 16.01 -17.43 2.40
C CYS A 103 16.16 -17.23 0.88
N ASP A 104 15.07 -17.37 0.12
CA ASP A 104 15.05 -17.30 -1.35
C ASP A 104 14.80 -15.87 -1.87
N ILE A 105 14.60 -14.90 -0.99
CA ILE A 105 14.39 -13.50 -1.35
C ILE A 105 15.44 -12.60 -0.70
N THR A 106 15.65 -11.42 -1.27
CA THR A 106 16.65 -10.50 -0.73
C THR A 106 16.17 -9.86 0.59
N CYS A 107 17.11 -9.38 1.41
CA CYS A 107 16.75 -8.61 2.60
C CYS A 107 15.92 -7.37 2.22
N GLY A 108 16.28 -6.69 1.12
CA GLY A 108 15.50 -5.58 0.58
C GLY A 108 14.05 -5.96 0.29
N ASP A 109 13.80 -7.13 -0.32
CA ASP A 109 12.45 -7.61 -0.59
C ASP A 109 11.68 -7.86 0.71
N CYS A 110 12.28 -8.50 1.71
CA CYS A 110 11.66 -8.70 3.03
C CYS A 110 11.28 -7.37 3.68
N TRP A 111 12.19 -6.40 3.64
CA TRP A 111 12.01 -5.08 4.20
C TRP A 111 10.92 -4.26 3.49
N ASN A 112 10.75 -4.46 2.18
CA ASN A 112 9.74 -3.79 1.36
C ASN A 112 8.37 -4.49 1.37
N ARG A 113 8.21 -5.60 2.10
CA ARG A 113 6.89 -6.20 2.29
C ARG A 113 5.97 -5.23 3.04
N GLY A 114 4.71 -5.20 2.61
CA GLY A 114 3.66 -4.47 3.31
C GLY A 114 3.47 -5.03 4.72
N VAL A 115 3.25 -4.14 5.68
CA VAL A 115 2.78 -4.53 7.00
C VAL A 115 1.30 -4.85 6.88
N GLU A 116 0.89 -6.06 7.28
CA GLU A 116 -0.52 -6.37 7.47
C GLU A 116 -0.98 -5.66 8.76
N GLU A 117 -2.03 -4.82 8.66
CA GLU A 117 -2.68 -4.16 9.80
C GLU A 117 -3.68 -5.08 10.50
#